data_AF-A0A2V6IC77-F1
#
_entry.id   AF-A0A2V6IC77-F1
#
_cell.length_a   1.000
_cell.length_b   1.000
_cell.length_c   1.000
_cell.angle_alpha   90.00
_cell.angle_beta   90.00
_cell.angle_gamma   90.00
#
_symmetry.space_group_name_H-M   'P 1'
#
loop_
_entity.id
_entity.type
_entity.pdbx_description
1 polymer ?
#
loop_
_entity_poly.entity_id
_entity_poly.type
_entity_poly.pdbx_seq_one_letter_code
_entity_poly.pdbx_strand_id
1 'polypeptide(L)'
;MSIYIDYAHQLEIKTRQVRDVLKRIGKLNDVPMRPIIPSPLPYAYRNRVTVHAANGVIGYFQRESNRLIDVEHCSIAMEEVNRELADLRSHDVPDGHYTLRARSGPRV
;
A
#
# COMPACT_ATOMS: atom_id res chain seq x y z
N MET A 1 2.28 -4.24 4.16
CA MET A 1 2.57 -3.77 5.54
C MET A 1 1.60 -4.52 6.44
N SER A 2 2.08 -5.30 7.42
CA SER A 2 1.16 -5.92 8.39
C SER A 2 0.90 -4.91 9.49
N ILE A 3 -0.36 -4.50 9.70
CA ILE A 3 -0.72 -3.46 10.68
C ILE A 3 -0.59 -3.98 12.13
N TYR A 4 -0.57 -5.31 12.32
CA TYR A 4 -0.57 -5.96 13.63
C TYR A 4 0.82 -6.31 14.19
N ILE A 5 1.90 -5.97 13.46
CA ILE A 5 3.28 -6.27 13.84
C ILE A 5 4.02 -4.96 14.04
N ASP A 6 4.78 -4.83 15.13
CA ASP A 6 5.64 -3.69 15.38
C ASP A 6 6.55 -3.37 14.18
N TYR A 7 6.73 -2.09 13.87
CA TYR A 7 7.45 -1.68 12.66
C TYR A 7 8.91 -2.15 12.65
N ALA A 8 9.59 -2.14 13.80
CA ALA A 8 10.96 -2.64 13.89
C ALA A 8 10.99 -4.15 13.59
N HIS A 9 10.03 -4.91 14.13
CA HIS A 9 9.92 -6.33 13.82
C HIS A 9 9.61 -6.60 12.34
N GLN A 10 8.85 -5.72 11.67
CA GLN A 10 8.66 -5.80 10.22
C GLN A 10 9.99 -5.64 9.45
N LEU A 11 10.89 -4.76 9.90
CA LEU A 11 12.21 -4.58 9.28
C LEU A 11 13.09 -5.81 9.47
N GLU A 12 13.05 -6.44 10.64
CA GLU A 12 13.77 -7.69 10.92
C GLU A 12 13.30 -8.83 10.01
N ILE A 13 11.98 -8.99 9.86
CA ILE A 13 11.39 -9.99 8.97
C ILE A 13 11.87 -9.77 7.53
N LYS A 14 11.79 -8.53 7.02
CA LYS A 14 12.25 -8.20 5.66
C LYS A 14 13.75 -8.45 5.48
N THR A 15 14.55 -8.10 6.48
CA THR A 15 16.00 -8.33 6.51
C THR A 15 16.31 -9.82 6.37
N ARG A 16 15.60 -10.66 7.14
CA ARG A 16 15.73 -12.12 7.09
C ARG A 16 15.29 -12.68 5.74
N GLN A 17 14.15 -12.24 5.22
CA GLN A 17 13.64 -12.69 3.92
C GLN A 17 14.64 -12.45 2.78
N VAL A 18 15.23 -11.25 2.71
CA VAL A 18 16.22 -10.93 1.68
C VAL A 18 17.46 -11.81 1.83
N ARG A 19 17.98 -11.96 3.05
CA ARG A 19 19.14 -12.83 3.33
C ARG A 19 18.88 -14.27 2.92
N ASP A 20 17.72 -14.81 3.27
CA ASP A 20 17.35 -16.19 2.99
C ASP A 20 17.18 -16.42 1.48
N VAL A 21 16.59 -15.47 0.76
CA VAL A 21 16.47 -15.52 -0.70
C VAL A 21 17.85 -15.49 -1.38
N LEU A 22 18.73 -14.58 -0.97
CA LEU A 22 20.10 -14.49 -1.52
C LEU A 22 20.89 -15.77 -1.30
N LYS A 23 20.79 -16.37 -0.10
CA LYS A 23 21.48 -17.62 0.23
C LYS A 23 20.87 -18.83 -0.50
N ARG A 24 19.56 -19.02 -0.39
CA ARG A 24 18.86 -20.23 -0.88
C ARG A 24 18.74 -20.27 -2.39
N ILE A 25 18.32 -19.15 -2.98
CA ILE A 25 18.04 -19.03 -4.42
C ILE A 25 19.27 -18.49 -5.15
N GLY A 26 19.85 -17.40 -4.65
CA GLY A 26 21.03 -16.78 -5.26
C GLY A 26 22.33 -17.57 -5.10
N LYS A 27 22.38 -18.53 -4.16
CA LYS A 27 23.60 -19.27 -3.77
C LYS A 27 24.76 -18.37 -3.33
N LEU A 28 24.45 -17.14 -2.93
CA LEU A 28 25.43 -16.18 -2.44
C LEU A 28 25.51 -16.31 -0.92
N ASN A 29 26.56 -16.96 -0.45
CA ASN A 29 26.85 -17.06 0.98
C ASN A 29 27.59 -15.78 1.44
N ASP A 30 27.31 -15.34 2.67
CA ASP A 30 28.02 -14.25 3.35
C ASP A 30 28.07 -12.90 2.62
N VAL A 31 27.02 -12.58 1.86
CA VAL A 31 26.90 -11.24 1.23
C VAL A 31 26.81 -10.15 2.31
N PRO A 32 27.68 -9.12 2.28
CA PRO A 32 27.58 -8.00 3.20
C PRO A 32 26.29 -7.22 2.92
N MET A 33 25.30 -7.37 3.80
CA MET A 33 24.02 -6.70 3.67
C MET A 33 23.97 -5.47 4.56
N ARG A 34 23.76 -4.30 3.95
CA ARG A 34 23.47 -3.06 4.69
C ARG A 34 22.11 -3.17 5.39
N PRO A 35 21.90 -2.44 6.50
CA PRO A 35 20.58 -2.36 7.13
C PRO A 35 19.51 -1.90 6.14
N ILE A 36 18.28 -2.43 6.29
CA ILE A 36 17.14 -1.94 5.51
C ILE A 36 16.91 -0.47 5.84
N ILE A 37 16.70 0.34 4.80
CA ILE A 37 16.33 1.74 4.94
C ILE A 37 14.85 1.79 5.39
N PRO A 38 14.54 2.27 6.60
CA PRO A 38 13.17 2.40 7.05
C PRO A 38 12.44 3.50 6.27
N SER A 39 11.13 3.35 6.12
CA SER A 39 10.28 4.46 5.67
C SER A 39 10.24 5.53 6.77
N PRO A 40 10.41 6.82 6.44
CA PRO A 40 10.18 7.89 7.40
C PRO A 40 8.68 8.01 7.78
N LEU A 41 7.80 7.47 6.95
CA LEU A 41 6.35 7.52 7.10
C LEU A 41 5.78 6.09 7.03
N PRO A 42 5.41 5.49 8.18
CA PRO A 42 4.78 4.16 8.21
C PRO A 42 3.38 4.15 7.57
N TYR A 43 2.70 5.30 7.60
CA TYR A 43 1.36 5.55 7.08
C TYR A 43 1.35 6.80 6.18
N ALA A 44 0.24 7.05 5.49
CA ALA A 44 0.05 8.20 4.62
C ALA A 44 1.18 8.46 3.58
N TYR A 45 1.87 7.40 3.15
CA TYR A 45 2.99 7.51 2.20
C TYR A 45 2.56 7.33 0.74
N ARG A 46 1.39 6.76 0.48
CA ARG A 46 0.95 6.39 -0.86
C ARG A 46 0.26 7.57 -1.54
N ASN A 47 0.98 8.17 -2.48
CA ASN A 47 0.52 9.30 -3.29
C ASN A 47 -0.43 8.93 -4.43
N ARG A 48 -0.60 7.63 -4.72
CA ARG A 48 -1.49 7.14 -5.79
C ARG A 48 -2.18 5.84 -5.41
N VAL A 49 -3.50 5.81 -5.51
CA VAL A 49 -4.30 4.59 -5.35
C VAL A 49 -5.22 4.40 -6.55
N THR A 50 -5.63 3.17 -6.79
CA THR A 50 -6.68 2.85 -7.76
C THR A 50 -7.77 2.11 -7.00
N VAL A 51 -8.96 2.70 -6.95
CA VAL A 51 -10.15 2.11 -6.35
C VAL A 51 -11.09 1.61 -7.45
N HIS A 52 -11.98 0.71 -7.08
CA HIS A 52 -12.96 0.11 -7.95
C HIS A 52 -14.34 0.59 -7.53
N ALA A 53 -15.16 1.00 -8.48
CA ALA A 53 -16.58 1.26 -8.30
C ALA A 53 -17.37 0.12 -8.95
N ALA A 54 -18.27 -0.51 -8.20
CA ALA A 54 -19.21 -1.49 -8.73
C ALA A 54 -20.50 -1.51 -7.90
N ASN A 55 -21.65 -1.38 -8.55
CA ASN A 55 -22.97 -1.40 -7.89
C ASN A 55 -23.07 -0.39 -6.72
N GLY A 56 -22.52 0.81 -6.90
CA GLY A 56 -22.52 1.87 -5.87
C GLY A 56 -21.53 1.67 -4.72
N VAL A 57 -20.73 0.60 -4.71
CA VAL A 57 -19.65 0.39 -3.74
C VAL A 57 -18.33 0.90 -4.30
N ILE A 58 -17.55 1.63 -3.51
CA ILE A 58 -16.24 2.14 -3.91
C ILE A 58 -15.16 1.65 -2.94
N GLY A 59 -14.19 0.87 -3.44
CA GLY A 59 -13.06 0.45 -2.62
C GLY A 59 -12.11 -0.54 -3.29
N TYR A 60 -11.69 -1.58 -2.55
CA TYR A 60 -10.67 -2.55 -3.00
C TYR A 60 -11.21 -3.98 -2.99
N PHE A 61 -10.61 -4.83 -3.81
CA PHE A 61 -10.90 -6.26 -3.75
C PHE A 61 -10.30 -6.90 -2.50
N GLN A 62 -11.10 -7.76 -1.87
CA GLN A 62 -10.64 -8.63 -0.80
C GLN A 62 -9.51 -9.54 -1.31
N ARG A 63 -8.51 -9.82 -0.46
CA ARG A 63 -7.41 -10.74 -0.79
C ARG A 63 -7.97 -12.09 -1.26
N GLU A 64 -7.47 -12.59 -2.39
CA GLU A 64 -7.89 -13.87 -3.00
C GLU A 64 -9.38 -13.93 -3.38
N SER A 65 -10.01 -12.79 -3.66
CA SER A 65 -11.43 -12.72 -4.01
C SER A 65 -11.73 -11.54 -4.93
N ASN A 66 -12.80 -11.66 -5.72
CA ASN A 66 -13.37 -10.54 -6.50
C ASN A 66 -14.44 -9.77 -5.72
N ARG A 67 -14.57 -10.02 -4.41
CA ARG A 67 -15.48 -9.27 -3.54
C ARG A 67 -14.93 -7.87 -3.33
N LEU A 68 -15.71 -6.88 -3.73
CA LEU A 68 -15.41 -5.48 -3.46
C LEU A 68 -15.72 -5.14 -2.00
N ILE A 69 -14.77 -4.53 -1.32
CA ILE A 69 -14.89 -4.03 0.05
C ILE A 69 -14.99 -2.52 -0.03
N ASP A 70 -16.05 -1.97 0.59
CA ASP A 70 -16.25 -0.53 0.67
C ASP A 70 -15.16 0.12 1.51
N VAL A 71 -14.62 1.24 1.03
CA VAL A 71 -13.52 1.95 1.69
C VAL A 71 -13.82 3.44 1.73
N GLU A 72 -14.06 3.92 2.94
CA GLU A 72 -14.23 5.36 3.22
C GLU A 72 -12.89 6.08 3.38
N HIS A 73 -11.89 5.39 3.93
CA HIS A 73 -10.57 5.95 4.21
C HIS A 73 -9.48 4.88 4.10
N CYS A 74 -8.32 5.26 3.58
CA CYS A 74 -7.16 4.40 3.44
C CYS A 74 -5.96 4.98 4.22
N SER A 75 -5.59 4.36 5.34
CA SER A 75 -4.55 4.87 6.25
C SER A 75 -3.14 4.95 5.63
N ILE A 76 -2.87 4.18 4.57
CA ILE A 76 -1.59 4.27 3.85
C ILE A 76 -1.60 5.32 2.74
N ALA A 77 -2.78 5.79 2.32
CA ALA A 77 -2.93 6.84 1.33
C ALA A 77 -2.69 8.21 1.95
N MET A 78 -2.07 9.11 1.20
CA MET A 78 -1.91 10.51 1.62
C MET A 78 -3.28 11.15 1.88
N GLU A 79 -3.33 12.15 2.75
CA GLU A 79 -4.57 12.86 3.06
C GLU A 79 -5.22 13.49 1.81
N GLU A 80 -4.41 13.99 0.88
CA GLU A 80 -4.93 14.49 -0.41
C GLU A 80 -5.64 13.41 -1.22
N VAL A 81 -5.12 12.19 -1.23
CA VAL A 81 -5.75 11.04 -1.90
C VAL A 81 -7.04 10.64 -1.19
N ASN A 82 -7.07 10.66 0.16
CA ASN A 82 -8.29 10.38 0.91
C ASN A 82 -9.37 11.45 0.69
N ARG A 83 -8.99 12.72 0.48
CA ARG A 83 -9.92 13.77 0.06
C ARG A 83 -10.51 13.52 -1.33
N GLU A 84 -9.68 13.12 -2.30
CA GLU A 84 -10.18 12.74 -3.63
C GLU A 84 -11.08 11.48 -3.57
N LEU A 85 -10.81 10.56 -2.65
CA LEU A 85 -11.68 9.39 -2.42
C LEU A 85 -13.04 9.81 -1.85
N ALA A 86 -13.04 10.70 -0.86
CA ALA A 86 -14.28 11.23 -0.30
C ALA A 86 -15.11 12.00 -1.34
N ASP A 87 -14.45 12.80 -2.19
CA ASP A 87 -15.09 13.49 -3.31
C ASP A 87 -15.65 12.51 -4.35
N LEU A 88 -14.90 11.47 -4.74
CA LEU A 88 -15.42 10.44 -5.64
C LEU A 88 -16.68 9.77 -5.07
N ARG A 89 -16.70 9.51 -3.76
CA ARG A 89 -17.84 8.89 -3.05
C ARG A 89 -19.06 9.80 -2.90
N SER A 90 -18.91 11.12 -3.01
CA SER A 90 -20.06 12.04 -2.95
C SER A 90 -20.83 12.14 -4.28
N HIS A 91 -20.37 11.44 -5.32
CA HIS A 91 -20.97 11.43 -6.65
C HIS A 91 -21.49 10.03 -7.01
N ASP A 92 -22.54 9.98 -7.84
CA ASP A 92 -22.94 8.75 -8.50
C ASP A 92 -22.00 8.50 -9.69
N VAL A 93 -21.11 7.53 -9.53
CA VAL A 93 -20.04 7.24 -10.49
C VAL A 93 -20.35 5.93 -11.21
N PRO A 94 -20.13 5.85 -12.54
CA PRO A 94 -20.26 4.59 -13.26
C PRO A 94 -19.34 3.50 -12.70
N ASP A 95 -19.73 2.25 -12.92
CA ASP A 95 -18.85 1.12 -12.60
C ASP A 95 -17.52 1.24 -13.37
N GLY A 96 -16.41 1.04 -12.67
CA GLY A 96 -15.08 1.24 -13.27
C GLY A 96 -13.92 1.30 -12.29
N HIS A 97 -12.78 1.77 -12.82
CA HIS A 97 -11.52 1.92 -12.09
C HIS A 97 -11.12 3.39 -12.01
N TYR A 98 -10.94 3.90 -10.81
CA TYR A 98 -10.65 5.31 -10.56
C TYR A 98 -9.27 5.45 -9.92
N THR A 99 -8.38 6.19 -10.55
CA THR A 99 -7.04 6.45 -10.02
C THR A 99 -6.98 7.83 -9.39
N LEU A 100 -6.75 7.86 -8.08
CA LEU A 100 -6.66 9.06 -7.26
C LEU A 100 -5.18 9.37 -6.97
N ARG A 101 -4.80 10.65 -7.00
CA ARG A 101 -3.39 11.08 -6.92
C ARG A 101 -3.22 12.36 -6.12
N ALA A 102 -2.29 12.35 -5.17
CA ALA A 102 -1.81 13.57 -4.55
C ALA A 102 -1.08 14.43 -5.61
N ARG A 103 -1.47 15.70 -5.73
CA ARG A 103 -0.77 16.71 -6.55
C ARG A 103 0.44 17.28 -5.82
N SER A 104 0.45 17.21 -4.50
CA SER A 104 1.53 17.70 -3.64
C SER A 104 2.27 16.55 -2.96
N GLY A 105 3.59 16.51 -3.08
CA GLY A 105 4.43 15.52 -2.37
C GLY A 105 5.73 15.20 -3.09
N PRO A 106 6.71 14.59 -2.39
CA PRO A 106 7.95 14.14 -3.01
C PRO A 106 7.63 13.12 -4.11
N ARG A 107 8.14 13.38 -5.32
CA ARG A 107 8.24 12.35 -6.37
C ARG A 107 9.36 11.42 -5.94
N VAL A 108 9.02 10.34 -5.25
CA VAL A 108 9.93 9.21 -5.03
C VAL A 108 9.88 8.31 -6.26
#